data_AF-A0A7X6DNN7-F1
#
_entry.id   AF-A0A7X6DNN7-F1
#
_cell.length_a   1.000
_cell.length_b   1.000
_cell.length_c   1.000
_cell.angle_alpha   90.00
_cell.angle_beta   90.00
_cell.angle_gamma   90.00
#
_symmetry.space_group_name_H-M   'P 1'
#
loop_
_entity.id
_entity.type
_entity.pdbx_description
1 polymer ?
#
loop_
_entity_poly.entity_id
_entity_poly.type
_entity_poly.pdbx_seq_one_letter_code
_entity_poly.pdbx_strand_id
1 'polypeptide(L)'
;MALGWASPILRSEAQDRGPKEKPVEKMEDKAPKEKKPAGKTTPAIEETKKKGFDGVDFYYDVFGAPPGQDPQENFRNVKEKDIADKPKVMARQKKLLNDRYQTDCKTVSGIVMTKGKPQPIGPAVRLKEGVTWETLGQMTPEEIKEKNLFPAGFRRLPHVKHEVGGMVFPQIQIEEFPRLERFDVDFDLPECFLPEFPPPIFLTTHPELGDVSQGEVLSIENIDRLFRGLVTAAQFDGLRMLATQFAQEEFNATHDRKSDKPSLGITCLDCHVNFHTTGQFHLNPDTRP
;
A
#
# COMPACT_ATOMS: atom_id res chain seq x y z
N MET A 1 -3.02 20.83 70.49
CA MET A 1 -2.36 21.85 69.64
C MET A 1 -3.39 22.24 68.58
N ALA A 2 -4.31 23.21 68.75
CA ALA A 2 -4.13 24.66 68.96
C ALA A 2 -3.06 25.20 67.99
N LEU A 3 -3.38 25.95 66.92
CA LEU A 3 -3.97 27.31 66.83
C LEU A 3 -4.90 27.38 65.57
N GLY A 4 -6.08 28.00 65.49
CA GLY A 4 -6.53 29.37 65.85
C GLY A 4 -6.02 30.38 64.80
N TRP A 5 -6.79 31.19 64.06
CA TRP A 5 -7.68 32.31 64.48
C TRP A 5 -8.54 32.79 63.27
N ALA A 6 -9.89 32.82 63.36
CA ALA A 6 -10.83 33.99 63.44
C ALA A 6 -10.98 34.87 62.16
N SER A 7 -12.09 34.80 61.38
CA SER A 7 -13.39 35.54 61.46
C SER A 7 -13.34 37.06 61.12
N PRO A 8 -14.35 37.71 60.48
CA PRO A 8 -15.77 37.57 60.84
C PRO A 8 -16.83 37.63 59.71
N ILE A 9 -18.05 37.27 60.10
CA ILE A 9 -19.32 37.52 59.41
C ILE A 9 -19.84 38.91 59.78
N LEU A 10 -20.35 39.70 58.83
CA LEU A 10 -21.40 40.71 59.06
C LEU A 10 -22.29 40.89 57.82
N ARG A 11 -23.61 40.87 58.05
CA ARG A 11 -24.73 41.03 57.10
C ARG A 11 -24.70 42.37 56.36
N SER A 12 -25.17 42.40 55.09
CA SER A 12 -26.18 43.39 54.68
C SER A 12 -26.87 43.00 53.35
N GLU A 13 -28.19 43.08 53.40
CA GLU A 13 -29.12 43.54 52.36
C GLU A 13 -29.12 42.86 50.98
N ALA A 14 -30.12 41.99 50.83
CA ALA A 14 -30.68 41.63 49.54
C ALA A 14 -31.19 42.91 48.84
N GLN A 15 -30.53 43.27 47.74
CA GLN A 15 -31.03 44.26 46.81
C GLN A 15 -31.29 43.58 45.48
N ASP A 16 -32.58 43.30 45.28
CA ASP A 16 -33.20 42.84 44.05
C ASP A 16 -32.74 43.69 42.86
N ARG A 17 -31.98 43.08 41.95
CA ARG A 17 -31.63 43.66 40.65
C ARG A 17 -31.71 42.56 39.61
N GLY A 18 -32.88 42.47 38.97
CA GLY A 18 -33.13 41.66 37.79
C GLY A 18 -32.11 41.89 36.67
N PRO A 19 -32.06 40.98 35.69
CA PRO A 19 -30.99 40.96 34.69
C PRO A 19 -31.03 42.25 33.86
N LYS A 20 -29.93 43.01 33.92
CA LYS A 20 -29.72 44.14 33.02
C LYS A 20 -29.48 43.60 31.61
N GLU A 21 -30.46 43.74 30.73
CA GLU A 21 -30.30 43.57 29.29
C GLU A 21 -29.16 44.49 28.81
N LYS A 22 -28.10 43.88 28.27
CA LYS A 22 -27.11 44.61 27.49
C LYS A 22 -27.74 44.93 26.13
N PRO A 23 -27.51 46.12 25.55
CA PRO A 23 -27.98 46.40 24.19
C PRO A 23 -27.32 45.40 23.23
N VAL A 24 -28.15 44.64 22.52
CA VAL A 24 -27.71 43.81 21.40
C VAL A 24 -27.24 44.78 20.32
N GLU A 25 -25.92 44.91 20.18
CA GLU A 25 -25.32 45.58 19.04
C GLU A 25 -25.74 44.78 17.80
N LYS A 26 -26.52 45.41 16.91
CA LYS A 26 -26.93 44.80 15.64
C LYS A 26 -25.66 44.40 14.89
N MET A 27 -25.38 43.10 14.83
CA MET A 27 -24.46 42.55 13.85
C MET A 27 -25.08 42.82 12.48
N GLU A 28 -24.64 43.90 11.85
CA GLU A 28 -24.80 44.06 10.41
C GLU A 28 -24.10 42.87 9.75
N ASP A 29 -24.85 42.14 8.91
CA ASP A 29 -24.36 41.09 8.02
C ASP A 29 -23.26 41.66 7.12
N LYS A 30 -22.02 41.66 7.60
CA LYS A 30 -20.85 41.82 6.76
C LYS A 30 -20.69 40.51 6.00
N ALA A 31 -21.11 40.54 4.74
CA ALA A 31 -20.80 39.55 3.72
C ALA A 31 -19.37 39.02 3.93
N PRO A 32 -19.13 37.70 3.75
CA PRO A 32 -17.81 37.14 3.94
C PRO A 32 -16.84 37.92 3.06
N LYS A 33 -15.86 38.60 3.66
CA LYS A 33 -14.74 39.15 2.90
C LYS A 33 -14.15 37.99 2.11
N GLU A 34 -14.26 38.04 0.78
CA GLU A 34 -13.59 37.11 -0.11
C GLU A 34 -12.16 36.94 0.38
N LYS A 35 -11.82 35.72 0.81
CA LYS A 35 -10.41 35.37 1.01
C LYS A 35 -9.75 35.60 -0.34
N LYS A 36 -8.87 36.61 -0.41
CA LYS A 36 -8.01 36.85 -1.57
C LYS A 36 -7.43 35.49 -1.99
N PRO A 37 -7.46 35.13 -3.29
CA PRO A 37 -6.86 33.89 -3.73
C PRO A 37 -5.40 33.90 -3.30
N ALA A 38 -4.93 32.77 -2.75
CA ALA A 38 -3.53 32.54 -2.45
C ALA A 38 -2.69 32.97 -3.67
N GLY A 39 -1.61 33.72 -3.41
CA GLY A 39 -0.90 34.49 -4.41
C GLY A 39 -0.62 33.72 -5.70
N LYS A 40 -0.94 34.34 -6.84
CA LYS A 40 -0.48 33.88 -8.16
C LYS A 40 1.04 33.75 -8.10
N THR A 41 1.57 32.56 -8.39
CA THR A 41 3.01 32.33 -8.55
C THR A 41 3.56 33.33 -9.58
N THR A 42 4.65 34.02 -9.26
CA THR A 42 5.29 34.95 -10.17
C THR A 42 5.99 34.18 -11.30
N PRO A 43 5.97 34.67 -12.56
CA PRO A 43 6.66 34.01 -13.69
C PRO A 43 8.13 33.69 -13.40
N ALA A 44 8.82 34.54 -12.63
CA ALA A 44 10.20 34.30 -12.20
C ALA A 44 10.38 33.03 -11.34
N ILE A 45 9.38 32.67 -10.52
CA ILE A 45 9.43 31.45 -9.70
C ILE A 45 9.34 30.22 -10.60
N GLU A 46 8.42 30.21 -11.57
CA GLU A 46 8.24 29.10 -12.51
C GLU A 46 9.44 28.96 -13.46
N GLU A 47 10.00 30.07 -13.93
CA GLU A 47 11.22 30.09 -14.73
C GLU A 47 12.43 29.53 -13.94
N THR A 48 12.56 29.89 -12.66
CA THR A 48 13.64 29.37 -11.80
C THR A 48 13.48 27.86 -11.56
N LYS A 49 12.26 27.36 -11.33
CA LYS A 49 11.99 25.91 -11.20
C LYS A 49 12.39 25.14 -12.47
N LYS A 50 12.16 25.72 -13.65
CA LYS A 50 12.55 25.15 -14.95
C LYS A 50 14.04 25.30 -15.26
N LYS A 51 14.70 26.34 -14.79
CA LYS A 51 16.14 26.52 -15.06
C LYS A 51 17.00 25.67 -14.12
N GLY A 52 16.51 25.40 -12.91
CA GLY A 52 17.35 24.89 -11.82
C GLY A 52 18.30 25.97 -11.31
N PHE A 53 19.25 25.56 -10.48
CA PHE A 53 20.28 26.45 -9.94
C PHE A 53 21.65 26.05 -10.50
N ASP A 54 22.45 27.04 -10.89
CA ASP A 54 23.77 26.80 -11.44
C ASP A 54 24.65 26.07 -10.41
N GLY A 55 25.19 24.90 -10.78
CA GLY A 55 26.09 24.10 -9.95
C GLY A 55 25.43 23.23 -8.88
N VAL A 56 24.10 23.18 -8.79
CA VAL A 56 23.38 22.31 -7.84
C VAL A 56 22.16 21.67 -8.49
N ASP A 57 22.15 20.34 -8.54
CA ASP A 57 20.98 19.54 -8.94
C ASP A 57 20.14 19.21 -7.71
N PHE A 58 19.01 19.89 -7.54
CA PHE A 58 18.18 19.81 -6.33
C PHE A 58 17.08 18.74 -6.37
N TYR A 59 16.80 18.15 -7.54
CA TYR A 59 15.73 17.16 -7.66
C TYR A 59 16.06 16.09 -8.72
N TYR A 60 16.36 14.88 -8.24
CA TYR A 60 16.56 13.71 -9.08
C TYR A 60 15.18 13.14 -9.49
N ASP A 61 14.83 13.24 -10.77
CA ASP A 61 13.64 12.60 -11.31
C ASP A 61 13.88 11.08 -11.37
N VAL A 62 13.02 10.30 -10.72
CA VAL A 62 13.03 8.82 -10.76
C VAL A 62 12.94 8.28 -12.20
N PHE A 63 12.37 9.06 -13.13
CA PHE A 63 12.34 8.72 -14.54
C PHE A 63 13.64 9.02 -15.29
N GLY A 64 14.68 9.50 -14.61
CA GLY A 64 15.98 9.83 -15.19
C GLY A 64 15.96 11.06 -16.08
N ALA A 65 14.99 11.96 -15.91
CA ALA A 65 14.95 13.21 -16.64
C ALA A 65 16.06 14.16 -16.18
N PRO A 66 16.70 14.91 -17.10
CA PRO A 66 17.66 15.93 -16.73
C PRO A 66 16.97 17.08 -15.97
N PRO A 67 17.71 17.84 -15.14
CA PRO A 67 17.17 18.96 -14.38
C PRO A 67 16.49 20.01 -15.26
N GLY A 68 15.43 20.61 -14.75
CA GLY A 68 14.76 21.74 -15.40
C GLY A 68 13.63 21.39 -16.38
N GLN A 69 13.26 20.12 -16.48
CA GLN A 69 12.09 19.70 -17.24
C GLN A 69 10.79 19.95 -16.47
N ASP A 70 9.67 20.09 -17.19
CA ASP A 70 8.34 20.19 -16.60
C ASP A 70 7.92 18.81 -16.05
N PRO A 71 7.81 18.63 -14.72
CA PRO A 71 7.53 17.31 -14.14
C PRO A 71 6.18 16.74 -14.58
N GLN A 72 5.21 17.61 -14.89
CA GLN A 72 3.87 17.20 -15.32
C GLN A 72 3.87 16.72 -16.78
N GLU A 73 4.69 17.34 -17.63
CA GLU A 73 4.92 16.89 -19.00
C GLU A 73 5.69 15.56 -19.01
N ASN A 74 6.74 15.46 -18.21
CA ASN A 74 7.51 14.22 -18.05
C ASN A 74 6.63 13.05 -17.60
N PHE A 75 5.82 13.25 -16.56
CA PHE A 75 4.87 12.23 -16.11
C PHE A 75 3.92 11.79 -17.22
N ARG A 76 3.34 12.73 -17.99
CA ARG A 76 2.43 12.38 -19.09
C ARG A 76 3.14 11.54 -20.15
N ASN A 77 4.33 11.95 -20.57
CA ASN A 77 5.12 11.23 -21.58
C ASN A 77 5.52 9.82 -21.11
N VAL A 78 5.97 9.70 -19.86
CA VAL A 78 6.33 8.41 -19.26
C VAL A 78 5.12 7.50 -19.12
N LYS A 79 4.01 8.04 -18.61
CA LYS A 79 2.75 7.30 -18.47
C LYS A 79 2.25 6.78 -19.81
N GLU A 80 2.23 7.62 -20.85
CA GLU A 80 1.79 7.22 -22.19
C GLU A 80 2.67 6.10 -22.74
N LYS A 81 3.99 6.26 -22.65
CA LYS A 81 4.95 5.23 -23.07
C LYS A 81 4.76 3.92 -22.31
N ASP A 82 4.68 3.98 -20.98
CA ASP A 82 4.58 2.80 -20.13
C ASP A 82 3.27 2.04 -20.32
N ILE A 83 2.16 2.75 -20.53
CA ILE A 83 0.87 2.14 -20.90
C ILE A 83 0.99 1.42 -22.25
N ALA A 84 1.65 2.04 -23.23
CA ALA A 84 1.87 1.43 -24.54
C ALA A 84 2.80 0.19 -24.46
N ASP A 85 3.80 0.20 -23.58
CA ASP A 85 4.75 -0.88 -23.39
C ASP A 85 4.20 -2.03 -22.50
N LYS A 86 3.22 -1.76 -21.64
CA LYS A 86 2.65 -2.72 -20.68
C LYS A 86 2.26 -4.07 -21.30
N PRO A 87 1.56 -4.16 -22.46
CA PRO A 87 1.23 -5.44 -23.07
C PRO A 87 2.45 -6.31 -23.40
N LYS A 88 3.54 -5.69 -23.86
CA LYS A 88 4.80 -6.39 -24.19
C LYS A 88 5.48 -6.90 -22.92
N VAL A 89 5.50 -6.09 -21.86
CA VAL A 89 6.06 -6.46 -20.54
C VAL A 89 5.29 -7.65 -19.96
N MET A 90 3.95 -7.58 -19.94
CA MET A 90 3.12 -8.66 -19.41
C MET A 90 3.21 -9.94 -20.26
N ALA A 91 3.30 -9.83 -21.60
CA ALA A 91 3.49 -10.99 -22.47
C ALA A 91 4.83 -11.71 -22.20
N ARG A 92 5.92 -10.95 -22.01
CA ARG A 92 7.23 -11.50 -21.64
C ARG A 92 7.15 -12.26 -20.31
N GLN A 93 6.55 -11.65 -19.29
CA GLN A 93 6.45 -12.26 -17.96
C GLN A 93 5.55 -13.51 -17.97
N LYS A 94 4.40 -13.44 -18.65
CA LYS A 94 3.51 -14.58 -18.81
C LYS A 94 4.19 -15.75 -19.52
N LYS A 95 4.98 -15.48 -20.56
CA LYS A 95 5.80 -16.51 -21.23
C LYS A 95 6.79 -17.14 -20.25
N LEU A 96 7.51 -16.32 -19.47
CA LEU A 96 8.47 -16.81 -18.49
C LEU A 96 7.83 -17.73 -17.44
N LEU A 97 6.66 -17.35 -16.93
CA LEU A 97 5.91 -18.17 -15.97
C LEU A 97 5.47 -19.49 -16.61
N ASN A 98 4.91 -19.45 -17.82
CA ASN A 98 4.47 -20.66 -18.53
C ASN A 98 5.62 -21.61 -18.91
N ASP A 99 6.81 -21.07 -19.21
CA ASP A 99 8.01 -21.86 -19.48
C ASP A 99 8.51 -22.58 -18.21
N ARG A 100 8.28 -22.00 -17.02
CA ARG A 100 8.80 -22.51 -15.73
C ARG A 100 7.78 -23.32 -14.93
N TYR A 101 6.49 -23.06 -15.11
CA TYR A 101 5.43 -23.59 -14.24
C TYR A 101 4.21 -24.09 -15.02
N GLN A 102 3.50 -25.04 -14.43
CA GLN A 102 2.15 -25.45 -14.77
C GLN A 102 1.19 -24.56 -13.96
N THR A 103 0.37 -23.78 -14.65
CA THR A 103 -0.54 -22.79 -14.06
C THR A 103 -2.00 -23.23 -14.12
N ASP A 104 -2.24 -24.54 -14.17
CA ASP A 104 -3.57 -25.15 -14.31
C ASP A 104 -4.32 -25.28 -12.98
N CYS A 105 -3.78 -24.72 -11.89
CA CYS A 105 -4.45 -24.59 -10.60
C CYS A 105 -5.03 -25.92 -10.06
N LYS A 106 -4.28 -27.03 -10.21
CA LYS A 106 -4.72 -28.34 -9.71
C LYS A 106 -5.01 -28.27 -8.22
N THR A 107 -6.16 -28.81 -7.82
CA THR A 107 -6.63 -28.85 -6.42
C THR A 107 -7.08 -30.27 -6.07
N VAL A 108 -7.18 -30.55 -4.77
CA VAL A 108 -7.73 -31.80 -4.25
C VAL A 108 -8.96 -31.48 -3.41
N SER A 109 -10.03 -32.25 -3.61
CA SER A 109 -11.26 -32.09 -2.84
C SER A 109 -11.00 -32.18 -1.34
N GLY A 110 -11.56 -31.25 -0.57
CA GLY A 110 -11.41 -31.18 0.87
C GLY A 110 -10.16 -30.45 1.37
N ILE A 111 -9.21 -30.07 0.50
CA ILE A 111 -8.07 -29.23 0.87
C ILE A 111 -8.39 -27.78 0.49
N VAL A 112 -8.83 -27.01 1.48
CA VAL A 112 -9.26 -25.62 1.33
C VAL A 112 -8.58 -24.74 2.38
N MET A 113 -8.53 -23.44 2.11
CA MET A 113 -8.24 -22.40 3.08
C MET A 113 -9.42 -22.19 4.04
N THR A 114 -9.25 -21.32 5.02
CA THR A 114 -10.19 -21.10 6.12
C THR A 114 -11.61 -20.76 5.66
N LYS A 115 -11.73 -19.94 4.61
CA LYS A 115 -13.00 -19.50 4.00
C LYS A 115 -13.42 -20.38 2.83
N GLY A 116 -12.78 -21.53 2.64
CA GLY A 116 -13.17 -22.51 1.62
C GLY A 116 -12.48 -22.36 0.27
N LYS A 117 -11.55 -21.42 0.08
CA LYS A 117 -10.78 -21.30 -1.18
C LYS A 117 -9.95 -22.58 -1.40
N PRO A 118 -10.12 -23.31 -2.53
CA PRO A 118 -9.33 -24.50 -2.81
C PRO A 118 -7.83 -24.20 -2.84
N GLN A 119 -7.03 -25.05 -2.19
CA GLN A 119 -5.57 -24.91 -2.17
C GLN A 119 -4.95 -25.56 -3.41
N PRO A 120 -4.18 -24.80 -4.21
CA PRO A 120 -3.39 -25.40 -5.29
C PRO A 120 -2.38 -26.38 -4.72
N ILE A 121 -2.33 -27.58 -5.31
CA ILE A 121 -1.38 -28.63 -4.94
C ILE A 121 -0.26 -28.71 -5.98
N GLY A 122 0.96 -28.87 -5.48
CA GLY A 122 2.17 -28.95 -6.28
C GLY A 122 2.63 -30.38 -6.59
N PRO A 123 3.77 -30.51 -7.29
CA PRO A 123 4.66 -29.43 -7.73
C PRO A 123 4.17 -28.73 -9.00
N ALA A 124 4.15 -27.39 -9.00
CA ALA A 124 3.84 -26.59 -10.19
C ALA A 124 5.03 -26.44 -11.15
N VAL A 125 6.26 -26.76 -10.72
CA VAL A 125 7.46 -26.58 -11.53
C VAL A 125 7.47 -27.53 -12.73
N ARG A 126 7.75 -26.98 -13.92
CA ARG A 126 7.98 -27.78 -15.13
C ARG A 126 9.39 -28.36 -15.10
N LEU A 127 9.46 -29.66 -15.36
CA LEU A 127 10.71 -30.36 -15.63
C LEU A 127 11.06 -30.28 -17.12
N LYS A 128 12.33 -30.52 -17.44
CA LYS A 128 12.78 -30.68 -18.82
C LYS A 128 12.08 -31.89 -19.44
N GLU A 129 11.87 -31.83 -20.76
CA GLU A 129 11.26 -32.94 -21.51
C GLU A 129 12.05 -34.24 -21.28
N GLY A 130 11.32 -35.33 -21.04
CA GLY A 130 11.91 -36.64 -20.73
C GLY A 130 12.41 -36.83 -19.29
N VAL A 131 12.34 -35.80 -18.43
CA VAL A 131 12.73 -35.90 -17.01
C VAL A 131 11.49 -35.98 -16.12
N THR A 132 11.51 -36.92 -15.18
CA THR A 132 10.47 -37.10 -14.15
C THR A 132 11.04 -36.77 -12.77
N TRP A 133 10.16 -36.52 -11.79
CA TRP A 133 10.59 -36.26 -10.41
C TRP A 133 11.31 -37.46 -9.82
N GLU A 134 10.88 -38.67 -10.16
CA GLU A 134 11.49 -39.94 -9.76
C GLU A 134 12.92 -40.05 -10.32
N THR A 135 13.11 -39.78 -11.61
CA THR A 135 14.45 -39.82 -12.23
C THR A 135 15.36 -38.73 -11.68
N LEU A 136 14.82 -37.53 -11.40
CA LEU A 136 15.61 -36.42 -10.86
C LEU A 136 16.03 -36.69 -9.41
N GLY A 137 15.15 -37.29 -8.60
CA GLY A 137 15.41 -37.63 -7.20
C GLY A 137 16.42 -38.76 -7.00
N GLN A 138 16.72 -39.54 -8.04
CA GLN A 138 17.74 -40.59 -8.03
C GLN A 138 19.15 -40.10 -8.41
N MET A 139 19.28 -38.88 -8.95
CA MET A 139 20.56 -38.32 -9.38
C MET A 139 21.28 -37.60 -8.24
N THR A 140 22.62 -37.60 -8.27
CA THR A 140 23.39 -36.75 -7.35
C THR A 140 23.36 -35.29 -7.78
N PRO A 141 23.62 -34.32 -6.88
CA PRO A 141 23.72 -32.90 -7.24
C PRO A 141 24.72 -32.62 -8.36
N GLU A 142 25.84 -33.35 -8.40
CA GLU A 142 26.87 -33.24 -9.43
C GLU A 142 26.33 -33.65 -10.80
N GLU A 143 25.61 -34.78 -10.88
CA GLU A 143 24.98 -35.25 -12.12
C GLU A 143 23.90 -34.27 -12.61
N ILE A 144 23.09 -33.75 -11.70
CA ILE A 144 22.06 -32.74 -12.02
C ILE A 144 22.72 -31.49 -12.60
N LYS A 145 23.85 -31.07 -12.02
CA LYS A 145 24.61 -29.90 -12.48
C LYS A 145 25.26 -30.16 -13.85
N GLU A 146 25.95 -31.28 -14.02
CA GLU A 146 26.65 -31.66 -15.25
C GLU A 146 25.68 -31.78 -16.43
N LYS A 147 24.53 -32.45 -16.21
CA LYS A 147 23.47 -32.61 -17.23
C LYS A 147 22.57 -31.38 -17.34
N ASN A 148 22.84 -30.32 -16.57
CA ASN A 148 22.05 -29.09 -16.51
C ASN A 148 20.54 -29.35 -16.30
N LEU A 149 20.19 -30.30 -15.44
CA LEU A 149 18.81 -30.76 -15.21
C LEU A 149 18.09 -30.01 -14.08
N PHE A 150 18.78 -29.09 -13.39
CA PHE A 150 18.15 -28.33 -12.31
C PHE A 150 16.94 -27.52 -12.82
N PRO A 151 15.73 -27.75 -12.27
CA PRO A 151 14.51 -27.16 -12.82
C PRO A 151 14.52 -25.63 -12.80
N ALA A 152 14.14 -25.02 -13.92
CA ALA A 152 14.15 -23.56 -14.06
C ALA A 152 13.17 -22.85 -13.11
N GLY A 153 12.10 -23.53 -12.69
CA GLY A 153 11.15 -23.01 -11.70
C GLY A 153 11.71 -22.84 -10.29
N PHE A 154 12.87 -23.43 -9.96
CA PHE A 154 13.55 -23.17 -8.69
C PHE A 154 14.60 -22.05 -8.77
N ARG A 155 14.80 -21.47 -9.95
CA ARG A 155 15.62 -20.28 -10.11
C ARG A 155 14.81 -19.06 -9.68
N ARG A 156 15.50 -18.01 -9.21
CA ARG A 156 14.89 -16.72 -8.86
C ARG A 156 13.90 -16.28 -9.95
N LEU A 157 12.68 -15.94 -9.52
CA LEU A 157 11.67 -15.35 -10.40
C LEU A 157 11.97 -13.85 -10.50
N PRO A 158 12.27 -13.32 -11.69
CA PRO A 158 12.51 -11.90 -11.84
C PRO A 158 11.21 -11.11 -11.71
N HIS A 159 11.34 -9.87 -11.23
CA HIS A 159 10.27 -8.88 -11.23
C HIS A 159 9.71 -8.67 -12.64
N VAL A 160 8.39 -8.44 -12.74
CA VAL A 160 7.64 -8.27 -14.01
C VAL A 160 8.31 -7.26 -14.94
N LYS A 161 8.79 -6.15 -14.37
CA LYS A 161 9.56 -5.10 -15.04
C LYS A 161 10.80 -4.79 -14.19
N HIS A 162 11.88 -5.53 -14.40
CA HIS A 162 13.08 -5.47 -13.56
C HIS A 162 13.78 -4.11 -13.60
N GLU A 163 13.72 -3.45 -14.77
CA GLU A 163 14.38 -2.17 -15.05
C GLU A 163 13.79 -1.03 -14.21
N VAL A 164 12.48 -1.09 -13.94
CA VAL A 164 11.75 -0.11 -13.12
C VAL A 164 11.62 -0.58 -11.68
N GLY A 165 11.42 -1.89 -11.45
CA GLY A 165 11.18 -2.46 -10.13
C GLY A 165 9.88 -1.96 -9.49
N GLY A 166 9.95 -1.72 -8.19
CA GLY A 166 8.83 -1.19 -7.43
C GLY A 166 7.84 -2.25 -6.98
N MET A 167 6.81 -1.82 -6.27
CA MET A 167 5.83 -2.72 -5.68
C MET A 167 4.66 -2.99 -6.62
N VAL A 168 4.10 -4.21 -6.58
CA VAL A 168 2.96 -4.63 -7.41
C VAL A 168 1.98 -5.43 -6.58
N PHE A 169 0.70 -5.05 -6.64
CA PHE A 169 -0.39 -5.68 -5.90
C PHE A 169 -1.29 -6.52 -6.79
N PRO A 170 -1.87 -7.62 -6.27
CA PRO A 170 -2.87 -8.41 -6.98
C PRO A 170 -4.15 -7.64 -7.29
N GLN A 171 -4.82 -8.01 -8.39
CA GLN A 171 -6.05 -7.35 -8.85
C GLN A 171 -7.16 -7.37 -7.79
N ILE A 172 -7.32 -8.49 -7.07
CA ILE A 172 -8.34 -8.62 -6.02
C ILE A 172 -8.18 -7.59 -4.89
N GLN A 173 -6.95 -7.12 -4.63
CA GLN A 173 -6.70 -6.07 -3.65
C GLN A 173 -6.77 -4.67 -4.26
N ILE A 174 -6.44 -4.51 -5.55
CA ILE A 174 -6.62 -3.25 -6.28
C ILE A 174 -8.11 -2.89 -6.37
N GLU A 175 -9.00 -3.88 -6.50
CA GLU A 175 -10.45 -3.67 -6.48
C GLU A 175 -10.93 -3.05 -5.15
N GLU A 176 -10.35 -3.46 -4.02
CA GLU A 176 -10.62 -2.88 -2.70
C GLU A 176 -9.97 -1.49 -2.55
N PHE A 177 -8.73 -1.35 -3.02
CA PHE A 177 -7.96 -0.11 -2.92
C PHE A 177 -7.40 0.33 -4.28
N PRO A 178 -8.18 1.05 -5.11
CA PRO A 178 -7.77 1.44 -6.46
C PRO A 178 -6.51 2.32 -6.51
N ARG A 179 -6.14 2.95 -5.39
CA ARG A 179 -4.88 3.69 -5.23
C ARG A 179 -3.61 2.82 -5.43
N LEU A 180 -3.73 1.50 -5.36
CA LEU A 180 -2.64 0.54 -5.53
C LEU A 180 -2.39 0.16 -7.00
N GLU A 181 -3.23 0.66 -7.92
CA GLU A 181 -3.09 0.35 -9.34
C GLU A 181 -1.89 1.06 -9.96
N ARG A 182 -1.11 0.28 -10.71
CA ARG A 182 -0.02 0.78 -11.54
C ARG A 182 -0.42 0.81 -13.01
N PHE A 183 -0.06 1.90 -13.70
CA PHE A 183 -0.34 2.02 -15.13
C PHE A 183 0.66 1.23 -16.01
N ASP A 184 1.81 0.82 -15.47
CA ASP A 184 2.93 0.29 -16.26
C ASP A 184 3.09 -1.24 -16.22
N VAL A 185 2.53 -1.92 -15.21
CA VAL A 185 2.56 -3.38 -15.03
C VAL A 185 1.30 -3.86 -14.31
N ASP A 186 1.04 -5.17 -14.39
CA ASP A 186 0.04 -5.88 -13.57
C ASP A 186 0.73 -6.96 -12.74
N PHE A 187 -0.02 -7.50 -11.77
CA PHE A 187 0.35 -8.70 -11.05
C PHE A 187 0.39 -9.92 -11.98
N ASP A 188 1.41 -10.77 -11.85
CA ASP A 188 1.74 -11.78 -12.86
C ASP A 188 1.28 -13.20 -12.50
N LEU A 189 1.07 -13.51 -11.22
CA LEU A 189 0.61 -14.84 -10.79
C LEU A 189 -0.92 -14.97 -10.92
N PRO A 190 -1.42 -16.14 -11.39
CA PRO A 190 -2.85 -16.44 -11.39
C PRO A 190 -3.47 -16.41 -10.00
N GLU A 191 -4.71 -15.93 -9.89
CA GLU A 191 -5.42 -15.76 -8.63
C GLU A 191 -5.56 -17.04 -7.79
N CYS A 192 -5.62 -18.20 -8.44
CA CYS A 192 -5.72 -19.49 -7.76
C CYS A 192 -4.52 -19.74 -6.83
N PHE A 193 -3.33 -19.25 -7.18
CA PHE A 193 -2.11 -19.37 -6.37
C PHE A 193 -2.04 -18.35 -5.24
N LEU A 194 -2.91 -17.34 -5.25
CA LEU A 194 -2.95 -16.35 -4.19
C LEU A 194 -3.64 -16.92 -2.95
N PRO A 195 -3.32 -16.41 -1.75
CA PRO A 195 -4.10 -16.66 -0.55
C PRO A 195 -5.57 -16.26 -0.71
N GLU A 196 -6.40 -16.67 0.24
CA GLU A 196 -7.78 -16.22 0.35
C GLU A 196 -7.83 -14.73 0.71
N PHE A 197 -8.84 -14.02 0.21
CA PHE A 197 -8.98 -12.58 0.40
C PHE A 197 -10.41 -12.18 0.80
N PRO A 198 -10.58 -11.22 1.73
CA PRO A 198 -9.57 -10.87 2.73
C PRO A 198 -9.22 -12.08 3.62
N PRO A 199 -7.95 -12.19 4.06
CA PRO A 199 -7.54 -13.19 5.04
C PRO A 199 -8.26 -12.97 6.37
N PRO A 200 -8.68 -14.04 7.08
CA PRO A 200 -9.29 -13.91 8.40
C PRO A 200 -8.27 -13.44 9.44
N ILE A 201 -8.74 -12.77 10.51
CA ILE A 201 -7.92 -12.40 11.67
C ILE A 201 -8.40 -13.20 12.87
N PHE A 202 -7.51 -13.95 13.51
CA PHE A 202 -7.80 -14.69 14.73
C PHE A 202 -7.04 -14.09 15.92
N LEU A 203 -7.72 -13.92 17.05
CA LEU A 203 -7.07 -13.51 18.29
C LEU A 203 -6.54 -14.74 19.02
N THR A 204 -5.23 -14.76 19.31
CA THR A 204 -4.61 -15.86 20.06
C THR A 204 -5.10 -15.95 21.50
N THR A 205 -5.57 -14.84 22.08
CA THR A 205 -6.13 -14.76 23.43
C THR A 205 -7.62 -15.09 23.50
N HIS A 206 -8.33 -15.03 22.37
CA HIS A 206 -9.77 -15.27 22.25
C HIS A 206 -10.10 -16.11 21.02
N PRO A 207 -9.63 -17.37 20.95
CA PRO A 207 -9.84 -18.25 19.80
C PRO A 207 -11.32 -18.55 19.54
N GLU A 208 -12.17 -18.46 20.56
CA GLU A 208 -13.62 -18.69 20.47
C GLU A 208 -14.35 -17.66 19.59
N LEU A 209 -13.76 -16.48 19.36
CA LEU A 209 -14.38 -15.43 18.54
C LEU A 209 -14.28 -15.71 17.04
N GLY A 210 -13.44 -16.65 16.61
CA GLY A 210 -13.21 -16.92 15.20
C GLY A 210 -12.61 -15.72 14.47
N ASP A 211 -13.08 -15.47 13.25
CA ASP A 211 -12.58 -14.38 12.40
C ASP A 211 -13.11 -13.00 12.87
N VAL A 212 -12.27 -12.27 13.61
CA VAL A 212 -12.60 -10.93 14.11
C VAL A 212 -12.54 -9.84 13.03
N SER A 213 -12.03 -10.15 11.83
CA SER A 213 -12.13 -9.23 10.68
C SER A 213 -13.53 -9.18 10.09
N GLN A 214 -14.40 -10.13 10.44
CA GLN A 214 -15.75 -10.27 9.89
C GLN A 214 -15.76 -10.35 8.34
N GLY A 215 -14.70 -10.89 7.75
CA GLY A 215 -14.54 -10.98 6.30
C GLY A 215 -14.24 -9.66 5.61
N GLU A 216 -13.72 -8.65 6.32
CA GLU A 216 -13.34 -7.34 5.77
C GLU A 216 -11.81 -7.15 5.75
N VAL A 217 -11.32 -6.32 4.82
CA VAL A 217 -9.93 -5.85 4.88
C VAL A 217 -9.80 -4.78 5.96
N LEU A 218 -8.89 -4.98 6.91
CA LEU A 218 -8.61 -4.02 7.96
C LEU A 218 -8.02 -2.73 7.37
N SER A 219 -8.70 -1.61 7.61
CA SER A 219 -8.32 -0.29 7.14
C SER A 219 -8.52 0.75 8.24
N ILE A 220 -8.06 1.98 8.00
CA ILE A 220 -8.27 3.10 8.93
C ILE A 220 -9.76 3.43 9.13
N GLU A 221 -10.61 3.03 8.18
CA GLU A 221 -12.05 3.35 8.19
C GLU A 221 -12.86 2.40 9.08
N ASN A 222 -12.42 1.13 9.21
CA ASN A 222 -13.16 0.10 9.95
C ASN A 222 -12.47 -0.40 11.22
N ILE A 223 -11.18 -0.05 11.44
CA ILE A 223 -10.39 -0.47 12.61
C ILE A 223 -11.10 -0.24 13.95
N ASP A 224 -11.75 0.91 14.13
CA ASP A 224 -12.45 1.23 15.37
C ASP A 224 -13.63 0.29 15.60
N ARG A 225 -14.47 0.12 14.57
CA ARG A 225 -15.64 -0.76 14.62
C ARG A 225 -15.24 -2.21 14.85
N LEU A 226 -14.16 -2.68 14.21
CA LEU A 226 -13.74 -4.08 14.27
C LEU A 226 -13.03 -4.42 15.59
N PHE A 227 -12.19 -3.53 16.14
CA PHE A 227 -11.28 -3.88 17.24
C PHE A 227 -11.56 -3.19 18.58
N ARG A 228 -12.44 -2.18 18.64
CA ARG A 228 -12.77 -1.51 19.90
C ARG A 228 -13.36 -2.51 20.91
N GLY A 229 -12.69 -2.64 22.05
CA GLY A 229 -13.07 -3.58 23.12
C GLY A 229 -12.51 -4.99 22.96
N LEU A 230 -11.91 -5.32 21.81
CA LEU A 230 -11.21 -6.61 21.58
C LEU A 230 -9.71 -6.53 21.87
N VAL A 231 -9.12 -5.33 21.77
CA VAL A 231 -7.71 -5.08 22.01
C VAL A 231 -7.49 -3.97 23.04
N THR A 232 -6.30 -3.95 23.64
CA THR A 232 -5.89 -2.87 24.55
C THR A 232 -5.69 -1.56 23.79
N ALA A 233 -5.71 -0.42 24.51
CA ALA A 233 -5.44 0.89 23.89
C ALA A 233 -4.07 0.95 23.18
N ALA A 234 -3.03 0.36 23.77
CA ALA A 234 -1.70 0.31 23.17
C ALA A 234 -1.67 -0.51 21.87
N GLN A 235 -2.38 -1.64 21.83
CA GLN A 235 -2.53 -2.43 20.60
C GLN A 235 -3.33 -1.66 19.55
N PHE A 236 -4.38 -0.95 19.95
CA PHE A 236 -5.19 -0.14 19.05
C PHE A 236 -4.37 0.99 18.40
N ASP A 237 -3.50 1.67 19.16
CA ASP A 237 -2.58 2.67 18.61
C ASP A 237 -1.59 2.05 17.60
N GLY A 238 -1.08 0.85 17.90
CA GLY A 238 -0.25 0.09 16.97
C GLY A 238 -0.99 -0.24 15.67
N LEU A 239 -2.23 -0.74 15.76
CA LEU A 239 -3.08 -1.00 14.60
C LEU A 239 -3.32 0.28 13.78
N ARG A 240 -3.56 1.41 14.44
CA ARG A 240 -3.74 2.71 13.77
C ARG A 240 -2.51 3.11 12.97
N MET A 241 -1.31 2.88 13.52
CA MET A 241 -0.05 3.13 12.81
C MET A 241 0.09 2.22 11.58
N LEU A 242 -0.25 0.93 11.72
CA LEU A 242 -0.16 -0.04 10.61
C LEU A 242 -1.15 0.26 9.47
N ALA A 243 -2.30 0.84 9.79
CA ALA A 243 -3.30 1.29 8.83
C ALA A 243 -3.07 2.72 8.29
N THR A 244 -2.02 3.41 8.75
CA THR A 244 -1.67 4.75 8.27
C THR A 244 -0.88 4.65 6.97
N GLN A 245 -1.18 5.54 6.02
CA GLN A 245 -0.51 5.58 4.72
C GLN A 245 0.81 6.34 4.78
N PHE A 246 1.82 5.82 4.08
CA PHE A 246 3.13 6.42 3.87
C PHE A 246 3.48 6.39 2.39
N ALA A 247 3.98 7.52 1.88
CA ALA A 247 4.40 7.65 0.50
C ALA A 247 5.54 6.66 0.18
N GLN A 248 5.42 5.99 -0.96
CA GLN A 248 6.46 5.18 -1.59
C GLN A 248 6.69 5.65 -3.02
N GLU A 249 7.79 5.22 -3.63
CA GLU A 249 8.17 5.65 -4.99
C GLU A 249 7.06 5.42 -6.02
N GLU A 250 6.37 4.28 -6.03
CA GLU A 250 5.28 4.06 -6.99
C GLU A 250 3.96 4.76 -6.59
N PHE A 251 3.79 5.00 -5.29
CA PHE A 251 2.56 5.44 -4.64
C PHE A 251 2.84 6.68 -3.79
N ASN A 252 2.79 7.86 -4.40
CA ASN A 252 3.03 9.12 -3.72
C ASN A 252 2.23 10.27 -4.34
N ALA A 253 2.45 11.47 -3.81
CA ALA A 253 1.77 12.69 -4.22
C ALA A 253 2.47 13.46 -5.36
N THR A 254 3.65 13.00 -5.80
CA THR A 254 4.54 13.70 -6.73
C THR A 254 4.48 13.07 -8.13
N HIS A 255 5.20 13.65 -9.10
CA HIS A 255 5.12 13.26 -10.51
C HIS A 255 5.89 11.97 -10.82
N ASP A 256 6.89 11.66 -10.02
CA ASP A 256 7.71 10.44 -9.98
C ASP A 256 6.95 9.27 -9.35
N ARG A 257 5.77 8.95 -9.88
CA ARG A 257 4.91 7.84 -9.42
C ARG A 257 4.55 6.89 -10.56
N LYS A 258 4.14 5.67 -10.23
CA LYS A 258 3.60 4.68 -11.19
C LYS A 258 2.10 4.47 -11.10
N SER A 259 1.44 5.24 -10.24
CA SER A 259 -0.02 5.34 -10.11
C SER A 259 -0.57 6.52 -10.93
N ASP A 260 -1.78 6.38 -11.45
CA ASP A 260 -2.41 7.43 -12.27
C ASP A 260 -2.58 8.73 -11.48
N LYS A 261 -3.21 8.62 -10.30
CA LYS A 261 -3.51 9.75 -9.42
C LYS A 261 -2.49 9.85 -8.29
N PRO A 262 -2.15 11.07 -7.84
CA PRO A 262 -1.37 11.24 -6.63
C PRO A 262 -2.10 10.61 -5.44
N SER A 263 -1.36 10.01 -4.51
CA SER A 263 -1.90 9.38 -3.31
C SER A 263 -1.03 9.67 -2.07
N LEU A 264 -1.58 9.38 -0.89
CA LEU A 264 -0.82 9.39 0.37
C LEU A 264 0.12 8.17 0.50
N GLY A 265 0.10 7.27 -0.48
CA GLY A 265 0.89 6.05 -0.53
C GLY A 265 0.19 4.83 0.05
N ILE A 266 0.98 3.93 0.60
CA ILE A 266 0.53 2.62 1.07
C ILE A 266 0.61 2.51 2.59
N THR A 267 -0.17 1.62 3.15
CA THR A 267 -0.15 1.25 4.56
C THR A 267 0.72 0.01 4.77
N CYS A 268 1.14 -0.24 6.02
CA CYS A 268 1.80 -1.51 6.35
C CYS A 268 0.87 -2.70 6.03
N LEU A 269 -0.44 -2.53 6.26
CA LEU A 269 -1.45 -3.56 6.00
C LEU A 269 -1.84 -3.70 4.52
N ASP A 270 -1.42 -2.83 3.60
CA ASP A 270 -1.54 -3.15 2.18
C ASP A 270 -0.58 -4.30 1.83
N CYS A 271 0.65 -4.27 2.39
CA CYS A 271 1.65 -5.33 2.23
C CYS A 271 1.54 -6.47 3.25
N HIS A 272 0.75 -6.29 4.30
CA HIS A 272 0.53 -7.29 5.33
C HIS A 272 -0.97 -7.39 5.61
N VAL A 273 -1.76 -7.60 4.56
CA VAL A 273 -3.22 -7.55 4.63
C VAL A 273 -3.75 -8.46 5.72
N ASN A 274 -4.46 -7.88 6.68
CA ASN A 274 -4.97 -8.61 7.84
C ASN A 274 -3.88 -9.48 8.52
N PHE A 275 -2.63 -9.00 8.54
CA PHE A 275 -1.42 -9.70 9.03
C PHE A 275 -0.96 -10.92 8.23
N HIS A 276 -1.41 -11.04 6.98
CA HIS A 276 -1.07 -12.08 6.02
C HIS A 276 -0.48 -11.47 4.74
N THR A 277 -0.34 -12.27 3.67
CA THR A 277 0.03 -11.80 2.34
C THR A 277 -1.12 -12.03 1.37
N THR A 278 -1.26 -11.20 0.32
CA THR A 278 -2.06 -11.48 -0.87
C THR A 278 -1.22 -11.95 -2.06
N GLY A 279 0.10 -12.06 -1.89
CA GLY A 279 1.05 -12.43 -2.95
C GLY A 279 1.75 -11.24 -3.61
N GLN A 280 1.44 -10.01 -3.23
CA GLN A 280 2.15 -8.78 -3.62
C GLN A 280 3.67 -8.92 -3.43
N PHE A 281 4.43 -8.30 -4.33
CA PHE A 281 5.88 -8.34 -4.33
C PHE A 281 6.47 -6.96 -4.59
N HIS A 282 7.73 -6.77 -4.19
CA HIS A 282 8.48 -5.54 -4.36
C HIS A 282 9.92 -5.86 -4.77
N LEU A 283 10.43 -5.16 -5.79
CA LEU A 283 11.86 -5.08 -6.08
C LEU A 283 12.42 -3.72 -5.68
N ASN A 284 13.13 -3.67 -4.55
CA ASN A 284 13.80 -2.47 -4.09
C ASN A 284 14.99 -2.11 -5.02
N PRO A 285 15.04 -0.88 -5.57
CA PRO A 285 16.17 -0.41 -6.40
C PRO A 285 17.55 -0.54 -5.75
N ASP A 286 17.68 -0.36 -4.44
CA ASP A 286 18.96 -0.40 -3.72
C ASP A 286 19.61 -1.79 -3.69
N THR A 287 18.82 -2.83 -3.98
CA THR A 287 19.23 -4.23 -3.89
C THR A 287 19.27 -4.95 -5.24
N ARG A 288 19.22 -4.18 -6.34
CA ARG A 288 19.42 -4.72 -7.69
C ARG A 288 20.89 -5.14 -7.86
N PRO A 289 21.17 -6.31 -8.47
CA PRO A 289 22.53 -6.66 -8.88
C PRO A 289 23.06 -5.68 -9.95
#